data_AF-A0A5C4QST8-F1
#
_entry.id   AF-A0A5C4QST8-F1
#
_cell.length_a   1.000
_cell.length_b   1.000
_cell.length_c   1.000
_cell.angle_alpha   90.00
_cell.angle_beta   90.00
_cell.angle_gamma   90.00
#
_symmetry.space_group_name_H-M   'P 1'
#
loop_
_entity.id
_entity.type
_entity.pdbx_description
1 polymer ?
#
loop_
_entity_poly.entity_id
_entity_poly.type
_entity_poly.pdbx_seq_one_letter_code
_entity_poly.pdbx_strand_id
1 'polypeptide(L)' 'MSAEEPLFRVVRGVPTAEELAALVGAIVVRSRPAATPAPTAVSTWARSARPASPRTWRTAGLPR' A
#
# COMPACT_ATOMS: atom_id res chain seq x y z
N MET A 1 28.19 18.34 -20.95
CA MET A 1 27.01 17.95 -20.16
C MET A 1 26.79 16.47 -20.40
N SER A 2 27.33 15.60 -19.54
CA SER A 2 26.97 14.18 -19.59
C SER A 2 25.51 14.09 -19.17
N ALA A 3 24.65 13.60 -20.07
CA ALA A 3 23.28 13.32 -19.71
C ALA A 3 23.30 12.18 -18.68
N GLU A 4 22.63 12.40 -17.54
CA GLU A 4 22.37 11.36 -16.54
C GLU A 4 21.83 10.11 -17.24
N GLU A 5 22.26 8.92 -16.82
CA GLU A 5 21.78 7.69 -17.45
C GLU A 5 20.27 7.53 -17.21
N PRO A 6 19.46 7.33 -18.26
CA PRO A 6 18.02 7.35 -18.12
C PRO A 6 17.53 6.15 -17.32
N LEU A 7 16.71 6.40 -16.29
CA LEU A 7 16.10 5.36 -15.45
C LEU A 7 15.22 4.39 -16.23
N PHE A 8 14.64 4.85 -17.35
CA PHE A 8 13.80 4.04 -18.23
C PHE A 8 14.20 4.29 -19.69
N ARG A 9 14.28 3.21 -20.48
CA ARG A 9 14.55 3.27 -21.92
C ARG A 9 13.64 2.33 -22.70
N VAL A 10 13.20 2.77 -23.86
CA VAL A 10 12.47 1.93 -24.82
C VAL A 10 13.50 1.11 -25.59
N VAL A 11 13.44 -0.22 -25.47
CA VAL A 11 14.43 -1.12 -26.10
C VAL A 11 14.06 -1.44 -27.55
N ARG A 12 12.76 -1.42 -27.90
CA ARG A 12 12.26 -1.73 -29.24
C ARG A 12 11.03 -0.89 -29.59
N GLY A 13 10.87 -0.59 -30.87
CA GLY A 13 9.76 0.20 -31.41
C GLY A 13 9.97 1.71 -31.23
N VAL A 14 9.10 2.48 -31.88
CA VAL A 14 9.04 3.94 -31.72
C VAL A 14 7.63 4.25 -31.23
N PRO A 15 7.44 4.56 -29.93
CA PRO A 15 6.12 4.79 -29.38
C PRO A 15 5.52 6.06 -29.99
N THR A 16 4.21 6.03 -30.22
CA THR A 16 3.48 7.25 -30.55
C THR A 16 3.48 8.22 -29.36
N ALA A 17 3.07 9.47 -29.60
CA ALA A 17 2.95 10.45 -28.53
C ALA A 17 1.96 9.99 -27.46
N GLU A 18 0.85 9.36 -27.86
CA GLU A 18 -0.16 8.80 -26.97
C GLU A 18 0.38 7.65 -26.13
N GLU A 19 1.13 6.72 -26.75
CA GLU A 19 1.73 5.59 -26.04
C GLU A 19 2.80 6.04 -25.05
N LEU A 20 3.60 7.04 -25.43
CA LEU A 20 4.58 7.65 -24.55
C LEU A 20 3.89 8.36 -23.36
N ALA A 21 2.82 9.10 -23.61
CA ALA A 21 2.03 9.73 -22.57
C ALA A 21 1.40 8.70 -21.62
N ALA A 22 0.86 7.60 -22.15
CA ALA A 22 0.29 6.51 -21.37
C ALA A 22 1.36 5.82 -20.50
N LEU A 23 2.55 5.56 -21.05
CA LEU A 23 3.67 4.96 -20.32
C LEU A 23 4.12 5.86 -19.16
N VAL A 24 4.31 7.16 -19.42
CA VAL A 24 4.66 8.14 -18.38
C VAL A 24 3.58 8.19 -17.30
N GLY A 25 2.31 8.24 -17.70
CA GLY A 25 1.17 8.22 -16.78
C GLY A 25 1.18 6.97 -15.87
N ALA A 26 1.41 5.79 -16.44
CA ALA A 26 1.48 4.55 -15.68
C ALA A 26 2.64 4.53 -14.67
N ILE A 27 3.82 5.01 -15.06
CA ILE A 27 5.00 5.11 -14.18
C ILE A 27 4.71 6.06 -13.00
N VAL A 28 4.13 7.23 -13.28
CA VAL A 28 3.78 8.23 -12.25
C VAL A 28 2.74 7.67 -11.28
N VAL A 29 1.68 7.04 -11.79
CA VAL A 29 0.62 6.46 -10.95
C VAL A 29 1.17 5.36 -10.06
N ARG A 30 2.01 4.46 -10.58
CA ARG A 30 2.58 3.35 -9.81
C ARG A 30 3.62 3.80 -8.77
N SER A 31 4.35 4.87 -9.07
CA SER A 31 5.38 5.41 -8.16
C SER A 31 4.79 6.22 -7.00
N ARG A 32 3.52 6.63 -7.10
CA ARG A 32 2.82 7.28 -5.99
C ARG A 32 2.60 6.26 -4.87
N PRO A 33 3.06 6.54 -3.64
CA PRO A 33 2.71 5.74 -2.49
C PRO A 33 1.20 5.67 -2.41
N ALA A 34 0.63 4.46 -2.49
CA ALA A 34 -0.78 4.29 -2.20
C ALA A 34 -1.00 4.72 -0.75
N ALA A 35 -1.95 5.62 -0.53
CA ALA A 35 -2.36 5.95 0.82
C ALA A 35 -2.73 4.64 1.53
N THR A 36 -2.16 4.40 2.71
CA THR A 36 -2.58 3.25 3.52
C THR A 36 -4.08 3.39 3.74
N PRO A 37 -4.91 2.40 3.31
CA PRO A 37 -6.33 2.49 3.53
C PRO A 37 -6.60 2.62 5.04
N ALA A 38 -7.54 3.48 5.40
CA ALA A 38 -7.94 3.60 6.79
C ALA A 38 -8.38 2.22 7.31
N PRO A 39 -8.04 1.85 8.56
CA PRO A 39 -8.53 0.62 9.15
C PRO A 39 -10.06 0.57 9.02
N THR A 40 -10.58 -0.53 8.49
CA THR A 40 -12.03 -0.71 8.43
C THR A 40 -12.57 -0.84 9.84
N ALA A 41 -13.67 -0.13 10.13
CA ALA A 41 -14.33 -0.24 11.42
C ALA A 41 -14.77 -1.69 11.65
N VAL A 42 -14.15 -2.36 12.63
CA VAL A 42 -14.49 -3.74 12.97
C VAL A 42 -15.85 -3.73 13.67
N SER A 43 -16.83 -4.43 13.09
CA SER A 43 -18.15 -4.58 13.70
C SER A 43 -18.05 -5.25 15.07
N THR A 44 -19.00 -4.97 15.95
CA THR A 44 -19.06 -5.61 17.28
C THR A 44 -19.11 -7.13 17.15
N TRP A 45 -19.82 -7.66 16.13
CA TRP A 45 -19.90 -9.09 15.80
C TRP A 45 -18.54 -9.69 15.40
N ALA A 46 -17.79 -9.01 14.53
CA ALA A 46 -16.45 -9.46 14.14
C ALA A 46 -15.45 -9.39 15.30
N ARG A 47 -15.64 -8.44 16.23
CA ARG A 47 -14.81 -8.29 17.43
C ARG A 47 -15.10 -9.38 18.45
N SER A 48 -16.37 -9.74 18.65
CA SER A 48 -16.79 -10.78 19.58
C SER A 48 -16.38 -12.19 19.14
N ALA A 49 -16.18 -12.41 17.84
CA ALA A 49 -15.69 -13.68 17.31
C ALA A 49 -14.18 -13.91 17.60
N ARG A 50 -13.44 -12.89 18.04
CA ARG A 50 -12.01 -13.04 18.35
C ARG A 50 -11.83 -13.67 19.73
N PRO A 51 -10.92 -14.65 19.88
CA PRO A 51 -10.61 -15.21 21.18
C PRO A 51 -10.05 -14.12 22.10
N ALA A 52 -10.58 -14.03 23.31
CA ALA A 52 -10.03 -13.14 24.32
C ALA A 52 -8.61 -13.57 24.68
N SER A 53 -7.73 -12.59 24.97
CA SER A 53 -6.41 -12.90 25.51
C SER A 53 -6.57 -13.73 26.79
N PRO A 54 -5.77 -14.80 26.98
CA PRO A 54 -5.87 -15.64 28.18
C PRO A 54 -5.74 -14.79 29.44
N ARG A 55 -6.80 -14.73 30.23
CA ARG A 55 -6.72 -14.16 31.58
C ARG A 55 -5.95 -15.13 32.47
N THR A 56 -4.84 -14.66 33.02
CA THR A 56 -4.08 -15.42 34.01
C THR A 56 -4.60 -15.07 35.41
N TRP A 57 -4.38 -15.96 36.38
CA TRP A 57 -4.75 -15.69 37.78
C TRP A 57 -4.07 -14.43 38.34
N ARG A 58 -2.91 -14.04 37.77
CA ARG A 58 -2.17 -12.82 38.14
C ARG A 58 -2.88 -11.54 37.70
N THR A 59 -3.67 -11.57 36.62
CA THR A 59 -4.42 -10.40 36.13
C THR A 59 -5.84 -10.33 36.67
N ALA A 60 -6.26 -11.31 37.48
CA ALA A 60 -7.62 -11.37 38.02
C ALA A 60 -7.93 -10.28 39.06
N GLY A 61 -6.92 -9.81 39.79
CA GLY A 61 -7.05 -8.80 40.85
C GLY A 61 -6.71 -7.37 40.43
N LEU A 62 -6.38 -7.12 39.16
CA LEU A 62 -6.06 -5.77 38.69
C LEU A 62 -7.36 -5.02 38.33
N PRO A 63 -7.47 -3.71 38.66
CA PRO A 63 -8.59 -2.88 38.24
C PRO A 63 -8.64 -2.83 36.70
N ARG A 64 -9.87 -2.75 36.17
CA ARG A 64 -10.15 -2.74 34.72
C ARG A 64 -10.00 -1.36 34.12
#